data_AF-A0A8T7MI28-F1
#
_entry.id   AF-A0A8T7MI28-F1
#
_cell.length_a   1.000
_cell.length_b   1.000
_cell.length_c   1.000
_cell.angle_alpha   90.00
_cell.angle_beta   90.00
_cell.angle_gamma   90.00
#
_symmetry.space_group_name_H-M   'P 1'
#
loop_
_entity.id
_entity.type
_entity.pdbx_description
1 polymer ?
#
loop_
_entity_poly.entity_id
_entity_poly.type
_entity_poly.pdbx_seq_one_letter_code
_entity_poly.pdbx_strand_id
1 'polypeptide(L)'
;MTKPRKQLLQPMAEVFGFPVNNFFPLAEHYRNNRLCPFNNKVPNCTKDKAKDPLGVCSINEANGSIAITCPVRFRQDWLIASDAAQFFFPTNTKWTSLIEVSLKDKNNQSAGNIDVVLVSYDEKGKIIDFGSVEVQAVYISGNIRDPFEQYMQDPANEYNKIWSGKIPRPDYLSSSRKRLAPQLLFKGGILQSWKRKMVVALHQSFYSTLPPLTEVESPEEAEIAWLLYDLSFDETQNKYNLAKTKTVYTRFDSALDRITKPEVGEVSKFVDILQKKLDATKLTAPVAPVLIDEEEVELNDEELS
;
A
#
# COMPACT_ATOMS: atom_id res chain seq x y z
N MET A 1 -8.34 22.80 -28.35
CA MET A 1 -7.75 22.31 -27.09
C MET A 1 -6.72 21.25 -27.43
N THR A 2 -5.44 21.62 -27.38
CA THR A 2 -4.30 20.72 -27.60
C THR A 2 -4.27 19.69 -26.47
N LYS A 3 -4.29 18.39 -26.80
CA LYS A 3 -4.03 17.33 -25.82
C LYS A 3 -2.71 17.66 -25.11
N PRO A 4 -2.64 17.60 -23.76
CA PRO A 4 -1.39 17.83 -23.06
C PRO A 4 -0.34 16.86 -23.61
N ARG A 5 0.83 17.38 -23.98
CA ARG A 5 1.97 16.57 -24.43
C ARG A 5 2.19 15.48 -23.39
N LYS A 6 2.15 14.22 -23.82
CA LYS A 6 2.42 13.04 -23.00
C LYS A 6 3.78 13.27 -22.35
N GLN A 7 3.80 13.60 -21.05
CA GLN A 7 5.04 13.84 -20.32
C GLN A 7 5.86 12.56 -20.42
N LEU A 8 7.04 12.72 -21.03
CA LEU A 8 8.00 11.64 -21.26
C LEU A 8 8.55 11.25 -19.88
N LEU A 9 8.27 10.02 -19.42
CA LEU A 9 8.60 9.61 -18.05
C LEU A 9 9.29 8.24 -18.04
N GLN A 10 10.46 8.20 -17.42
CA GLN A 10 11.03 6.97 -16.86
C GLN A 10 10.18 6.60 -15.62
N PRO A 11 9.41 5.50 -15.64
CA PRO A 11 8.47 5.21 -14.55
C PRO A 11 9.13 4.87 -13.21
N MET A 12 10.38 4.39 -13.21
CA MET A 12 11.07 4.00 -11.98
C MET A 12 11.85 5.18 -11.39
N ALA A 13 11.61 5.46 -10.10
CA ALA A 13 12.40 6.44 -9.36
C ALA A 13 13.62 5.75 -8.73
N GLU A 14 13.38 4.67 -7.97
CA GLU A 14 14.43 3.89 -7.31
C GLU A 14 14.41 2.42 -7.74
N VAL A 15 15.59 1.88 -8.02
CA VAL A 15 15.84 0.45 -8.24
C VAL A 15 16.88 -0.04 -7.21
N PHE A 16 16.49 -1.02 -6.40
CA PHE A 16 17.22 -1.54 -5.24
C PHE A 16 17.64 -0.45 -4.24
N GLY A 17 16.79 0.57 -4.09
CA GLY A 17 16.96 1.67 -3.13
C GLY A 17 17.86 2.81 -3.60
N PHE A 18 18.21 2.85 -4.89
CA PHE A 18 19.01 3.92 -5.48
C PHE A 18 18.30 4.51 -6.70
N PRO A 19 18.41 5.82 -6.94
CA PRO A 19 17.96 6.46 -8.18
C PRO A 19 18.44 5.71 -9.41
N VAL A 20 17.61 5.61 -10.46
CA VAL A 20 17.95 4.84 -11.67
C VAL A 20 19.21 5.32 -12.39
N ASN A 21 19.58 6.58 -12.19
CA ASN A 21 20.79 7.22 -12.73
C ASN A 21 21.99 7.22 -11.76
N ASN A 22 21.89 6.56 -10.60
CA ASN A 22 23.02 6.41 -9.69
C ASN A 22 23.88 5.22 -10.13
N PHE A 23 25.06 5.50 -10.67
CA PHE A 23 26.04 4.52 -11.12
C PHE A 23 27.27 4.44 -10.20
N PHE A 24 27.13 4.86 -8.94
CA PHE A 24 28.20 4.67 -7.97
C PHE A 24 28.39 3.18 -7.65
N PRO A 25 29.62 2.74 -7.29
CA PRO A 25 29.91 1.33 -7.05
C PRO A 25 28.98 0.66 -6.04
N LEU A 26 28.51 1.42 -5.03
CA LEU A 26 27.55 0.92 -4.05
C LEU A 26 26.18 0.63 -4.69
N ALA A 27 25.66 1.52 -5.52
CA ALA A 27 24.38 1.31 -6.19
C ALA A 27 24.45 0.10 -7.14
N GLU A 28 25.54 -0.01 -7.91
CA GLU A 28 25.79 -1.17 -8.78
C GLU A 28 25.89 -2.47 -7.99
N HIS A 29 26.62 -2.48 -6.87
CA HIS A 29 26.71 -3.63 -5.99
C HIS A 29 25.33 -4.11 -5.52
N TYR A 30 24.46 -3.20 -5.10
CA TYR A 30 23.11 -3.54 -4.65
C TYR A 30 22.22 -4.06 -5.78
N ARG A 31 22.30 -3.46 -6.98
CA ARG A 31 21.54 -3.93 -8.14
C ARG A 31 22.02 -5.31 -8.60
N ASN A 32 23.33 -5.51 -8.73
CA ASN A 32 23.93 -6.77 -9.19
C ASN A 32 23.60 -7.93 -8.24
N ASN A 33 23.61 -7.69 -6.94
CA ASN A 33 23.35 -8.70 -5.91
C ASN A 33 21.89 -8.74 -5.43
N ARG A 34 20.99 -7.93 -6.04
CA ARG A 34 19.56 -7.84 -5.68
C ARG A 34 19.34 -7.54 -4.20
N LEU A 35 20.20 -6.70 -3.60
CA LEU A 35 20.20 -6.38 -2.17
C LEU A 35 19.17 -5.30 -1.84
N CYS A 36 18.65 -5.31 -0.62
CA CYS A 36 17.77 -4.29 -0.09
C CYS A 36 18.50 -3.48 0.99
N PRO A 37 18.67 -2.15 0.81
CA PRO A 37 19.38 -1.32 1.79
C PRO A 37 18.52 -0.94 3.01
N PHE A 38 17.27 -1.38 3.09
CA PHE A 38 16.30 -0.88 4.05
C PHE A 38 15.89 -1.93 5.10
N ASN A 39 16.86 -2.55 5.78
CA ASN A 39 16.61 -3.46 6.91
C ASN A 39 15.53 -4.53 6.63
N ASN A 40 15.65 -5.20 5.48
CA ASN A 40 14.73 -6.27 5.12
C ASN A 40 15.00 -7.52 5.96
N LYS A 41 14.03 -8.45 5.99
CA LYS A 41 14.13 -9.70 6.77
C LYS A 41 15.35 -10.56 6.39
N VAL A 42 15.74 -10.49 5.12
CA VAL A 42 16.98 -11.04 4.58
C VAL A 42 17.71 -9.91 3.83
N PRO A 43 19.03 -10.02 3.59
CA PRO A 43 19.76 -8.97 2.87
C PRO A 43 19.19 -8.63 1.48
N ASN A 44 18.55 -9.60 0.81
CA ASN A 44 18.01 -9.43 -0.54
C ASN A 44 16.63 -8.77 -0.56
N CYS A 45 16.26 -8.20 -1.71
CA CYS A 45 14.90 -7.78 -1.97
C CYS A 45 13.96 -9.00 -2.00
N THR A 46 12.80 -8.86 -1.36
CA THR A 46 11.78 -9.93 -1.25
C THR A 46 10.49 -9.60 -1.99
N LYS A 47 10.48 -8.50 -2.77
CA LYS A 47 9.29 -8.06 -3.52
C LYS A 47 9.07 -8.95 -4.74
N ASP A 48 7.83 -9.43 -4.89
CA ASP A 48 7.40 -10.31 -5.98
C ASP A 48 8.05 -11.70 -5.91
N LYS A 49 8.95 -12.06 -6.84
CA LYS A 49 9.50 -13.43 -6.94
C LYS A 49 10.78 -13.60 -6.15
N ALA A 50 10.91 -14.70 -5.41
CA ALA A 50 12.07 -14.97 -4.55
C ALA A 50 13.43 -15.02 -5.28
N LYS A 51 13.47 -15.57 -6.50
CA LYS A 51 14.71 -15.72 -7.29
C LYS A 51 14.96 -14.57 -8.27
N ASP A 52 13.94 -13.74 -8.52
CA ASP A 52 14.02 -12.59 -9.44
C ASP A 52 13.13 -11.47 -8.90
N PRO A 53 13.56 -10.81 -7.82
CA PRO A 53 12.71 -9.85 -7.13
C PRO A 53 12.52 -8.58 -7.94
N LEU A 54 11.32 -8.02 -7.85
CA LEU A 54 10.98 -6.72 -8.43
C LEU A 54 11.56 -5.61 -7.55
N GLY A 55 12.81 -5.22 -7.85
CA GLY A 55 13.59 -4.24 -7.09
C GLY A 55 13.12 -2.78 -7.17
N VAL A 56 11.93 -2.51 -7.68
CA VAL A 56 11.40 -1.13 -7.79
C VAL A 56 10.83 -0.70 -6.44
N CYS A 57 11.56 0.17 -5.75
CA CYS A 57 11.20 0.66 -4.41
C CYS A 57 10.20 1.83 -4.48
N SER A 58 10.32 2.67 -5.51
CA SER A 58 9.47 3.82 -5.75
C SER A 58 9.35 4.12 -7.25
N ILE A 59 8.27 4.81 -7.63
CA ILE A 59 7.98 5.17 -9.02
C ILE A 59 7.81 6.67 -9.17
N ASN A 60 8.15 7.20 -10.34
CA ASN A 60 7.88 8.58 -10.70
C ASN A 60 6.42 8.73 -11.11
N GLU A 61 5.81 9.84 -10.70
CA GLU A 61 4.51 10.30 -11.15
C GLU A 61 4.65 11.38 -12.22
N ALA A 62 3.58 11.57 -13.03
CA ALA A 62 3.62 12.53 -14.14
C ALA A 62 3.80 13.98 -13.67
N ASN A 63 3.27 14.33 -12.50
CA ASN A 63 3.45 15.64 -11.87
C ASN A 63 4.85 15.87 -11.28
N GLY A 64 5.77 14.89 -11.38
CA GLY A 64 7.12 14.96 -10.84
C GLY A 64 7.26 14.49 -9.39
N SER A 65 6.18 14.09 -8.71
CA SER A 65 6.29 13.46 -7.39
C SER A 65 6.76 12.01 -7.50
N ILE A 66 7.21 11.46 -6.37
CA ILE A 66 7.61 10.06 -6.24
C ILE A 66 6.62 9.36 -5.33
N ALA A 67 6.25 8.13 -5.67
CA ALA A 67 5.44 7.28 -4.83
C ALA A 67 6.22 6.06 -4.36
N ILE A 68 6.27 5.84 -3.05
CA ILE A 68 6.87 4.63 -2.46
C ILE A 68 5.93 3.44 -2.68
N THR A 69 6.45 2.39 -3.32
CA THR A 69 5.69 1.18 -3.69
C THR A 69 6.16 -0.08 -2.97
N CYS A 70 7.07 0.08 -2.01
CA CYS A 70 7.62 -1.00 -1.21
C CYS A 70 7.54 -0.61 0.28
N PRO A 71 6.85 -1.37 1.14
CA PRO A 71 6.74 -1.04 2.57
C PRO A 71 8.11 -1.11 3.28
N VAL A 72 8.99 -2.00 2.85
CA VAL A 72 10.36 -2.13 3.42
C VAL A 72 11.16 -0.83 3.24
N ARG A 73 10.87 -0.01 2.22
CA ARG A 73 11.50 1.30 1.99
C ARG A 73 11.33 2.26 3.17
N PHE A 74 10.27 2.13 3.96
CA PHE A 74 10.03 2.95 5.16
C PHE A 74 10.91 2.55 6.34
N ARG A 75 11.57 1.38 6.29
CA ARG A 75 12.47 0.92 7.35
C ARG A 75 13.88 1.52 7.24
N GLN A 76 14.08 2.50 6.35
CA GLN A 76 15.33 3.26 6.27
C GLN A 76 15.70 3.77 7.66
N ASP A 77 16.88 3.37 8.13
CA ASP A 77 17.49 3.75 9.41
C ASP A 77 16.58 3.53 10.63
N TRP A 78 15.55 2.69 10.49
CA TRP A 78 14.49 2.48 11.49
C TRP A 78 13.81 3.78 11.95
N LEU A 79 13.77 4.81 11.10
CA LEU A 79 13.17 6.11 11.43
C LEU A 79 11.72 5.98 11.92
N ILE A 80 10.91 5.16 11.24
CA ILE A 80 9.53 4.90 11.65
C ILE A 80 9.42 4.30 13.05
N ALA A 81 10.40 3.54 13.50
CA ALA A 81 10.40 2.95 14.84
C ALA A 81 10.80 4.01 15.88
N SER A 82 11.86 4.78 15.64
CA SER A 82 12.25 5.86 16.56
C SER A 82 11.20 6.97 16.68
N ASP A 83 10.52 7.29 15.58
CA ASP A 83 9.44 8.28 15.58
C ASP A 83 8.19 7.76 16.28
N ALA A 84 7.84 6.49 16.07
CA ALA A 84 6.72 5.86 16.77
C ALA A 84 6.96 5.71 18.27
N ALA A 85 8.20 5.41 18.69
CA ALA A 85 8.55 5.30 20.10
C ALA A 85 8.28 6.59 20.88
N GLN A 86 8.49 7.76 20.25
CA GLN A 86 8.20 9.07 20.85
C GLN A 86 6.70 9.27 21.13
N PHE A 87 5.83 8.60 20.36
CA PHE A 87 4.39 8.64 20.56
C PHE A 87 3.89 7.62 21.59
N PHE A 88 4.52 6.45 21.65
CA PHE A 88 4.10 5.37 22.54
C PHE A 88 4.61 5.53 23.97
N PHE A 89 5.85 6.01 24.14
CA PHE A 89 6.54 5.90 25.41
C PHE A 89 7.05 7.26 25.92
N PRO A 90 7.17 7.43 27.25
CA PRO A 90 7.89 8.56 27.82
C PRO A 90 9.34 8.62 27.33
N THR A 91 9.93 9.82 27.39
CA THR A 91 11.34 10.02 27.11
C THR A 91 12.23 9.12 27.96
N ASN A 92 13.35 8.65 27.40
CA ASN A 92 14.31 7.74 28.03
C ASN A 92 13.79 6.33 28.37
N THR A 93 12.59 5.94 27.92
CA THR A 93 12.12 4.56 28.04
C THR A 93 13.04 3.61 27.26
N LYS A 94 13.43 2.47 27.85
CA LYS A 94 14.10 1.37 27.14
C LYS A 94 13.08 0.61 26.30
N TRP A 95 13.32 0.50 24.99
CA TRP A 95 12.43 -0.20 24.08
C TRP A 95 13.21 -0.94 22.98
N THR A 96 12.53 -1.87 22.30
CA THR A 96 13.03 -2.54 21.09
C THR A 96 11.90 -2.76 20.09
N SER A 97 12.22 -3.12 18.86
CA SER A 97 11.26 -3.40 17.79
C SER A 97 11.22 -4.89 17.44
N LEU A 98 10.01 -5.41 17.24
CA LEU A 98 9.75 -6.77 16.78
C LEU A 98 8.99 -6.69 15.46
N ILE A 99 9.47 -7.39 14.42
CA ILE A 99 8.85 -7.35 13.08
C ILE A 99 7.93 -8.55 12.84
N GLU A 100 6.89 -8.34 12.03
CA GLU A 100 5.98 -9.39 11.56
C GLU A 100 5.35 -10.22 12.70
N VAL A 101 4.86 -9.55 13.74
CA VAL A 101 4.30 -10.20 14.94
C VAL A 101 2.88 -10.68 14.67
N SER A 102 2.61 -11.96 14.88
CA SER A 102 1.27 -12.54 14.66
C SER A 102 0.26 -12.01 15.69
N LEU A 103 -0.87 -11.52 15.18
CA LEU A 103 -2.01 -11.08 15.96
C LEU A 103 -3.13 -12.12 15.86
N LYS A 104 -3.73 -12.46 17.00
CA LYS A 104 -4.81 -13.44 17.08
C LYS A 104 -6.08 -12.82 17.63
N ASP A 105 -7.21 -13.32 17.15
CA ASP A 105 -8.52 -12.97 17.70
C ASP A 105 -8.81 -13.72 19.01
N LYS A 106 -9.99 -13.46 19.60
CA LYS A 106 -10.43 -14.12 20.84
C LYS A 106 -10.55 -15.66 20.73
N ASN A 107 -10.67 -16.20 19.52
CA ASN A 107 -10.78 -17.63 19.23
C ASN A 107 -9.41 -18.23 18.83
N ASN A 108 -8.31 -17.50 19.02
CA ASN A 108 -6.95 -17.89 18.64
C ASN A 108 -6.76 -18.08 17.12
N GLN A 109 -7.66 -17.52 16.30
CA GLN A 109 -7.56 -17.47 14.85
C GLN A 109 -6.70 -16.28 14.42
N SER A 110 -6.05 -16.37 13.25
CA SER A 110 -5.18 -15.31 12.76
C SER A 110 -6.00 -14.08 12.37
N ALA A 111 -5.65 -12.93 12.97
CA ALA A 111 -6.13 -11.60 12.57
C ALA A 111 -5.11 -10.87 11.67
N GLY A 112 -4.08 -11.59 11.20
CA GLY A 112 -2.96 -11.05 10.44
C GLY A 112 -1.69 -10.83 11.29
N ASN A 113 -0.68 -10.21 10.69
CA ASN A 113 0.58 -9.88 11.37
C ASN A 113 0.75 -8.37 11.43
N ILE A 114 1.12 -7.84 12.59
CA ILE A 114 1.52 -6.43 12.74
C ILE A 114 2.92 -6.25 12.14
N ASP A 115 3.11 -5.21 11.34
CA ASP A 115 4.37 -5.00 10.62
C ASP A 115 5.55 -4.79 11.59
N VAL A 116 5.39 -3.89 12.56
CA VAL A 116 6.35 -3.67 13.64
C VAL A 116 5.61 -3.44 14.96
N VAL A 117 6.04 -4.10 16.03
CA VAL A 117 5.58 -3.85 17.40
C VAL A 117 6.76 -3.28 18.18
N LEU A 118 6.57 -2.12 18.80
CA LEU A 118 7.55 -1.58 19.75
C LEU A 118 7.16 -2.03 21.15
N VAL A 119 8.12 -2.57 21.88
CA VAL A 119 7.91 -3.05 23.26
C VAL A 119 8.87 -2.34 24.20
N SER A 120 8.35 -1.82 25.31
CA SER A 120 9.16 -1.33 26.42
C SER A 120 9.33 -2.44 27.47
N TYR A 121 10.46 -2.44 28.17
CA TYR A 121 10.78 -3.50 29.13
C TYR A 121 11.56 -2.98 30.34
N ASP A 122 11.42 -3.69 31.46
CA ASP A 122 12.15 -3.39 32.70
C ASP A 122 13.60 -3.88 32.65
N GLU A 123 14.37 -3.64 33.71
CA GLU A 123 15.78 -4.06 33.81
C GLU A 123 15.97 -5.58 33.72
N LYS A 124 14.93 -6.37 33.94
CA LYS A 124 14.93 -7.84 33.85
C LYS A 124 14.44 -8.34 32.49
N GLY A 125 14.11 -7.44 31.56
CA GLY A 125 13.60 -7.77 30.23
C GLY A 125 12.12 -8.14 30.20
N LYS A 126 11.36 -7.87 31.27
CA LYS A 126 9.90 -8.08 31.27
C LYS A 126 9.21 -6.94 30.51
N ILE A 127 8.35 -7.29 29.55
CA ILE A 127 7.56 -6.31 28.80
C ILE A 127 6.62 -5.55 29.75
N ILE A 128 6.68 -4.22 29.67
CA ILE A 128 5.84 -3.29 30.46
C ILE A 128 4.71 -2.76 29.59
N ASP A 129 5.02 -2.31 28.38
CA ASP A 129 4.07 -1.68 27.47
C ASP A 129 4.42 -1.94 26.00
N PHE A 130 3.48 -1.70 25.10
CA PHE A 130 3.71 -1.84 23.66
C PHE A 130 2.81 -0.92 22.81
N GLY A 131 3.29 -0.63 21.61
CA GLY A 131 2.53 0.03 20.55
C GLY A 131 2.80 -0.62 19.19
N SER A 132 1.84 -0.51 18.28
CA SER A 132 1.93 -1.12 16.94
C SER A 132 2.22 -0.08 15.86
N VAL A 133 3.09 -0.40 14.92
CA VAL A 133 3.36 0.40 13.73
C VAL A 133 2.95 -0.42 12.51
N GLU A 134 1.99 0.10 11.76
CA GLU A 134 1.58 -0.42 10.46
C GLU A 134 2.17 0.46 9.36
N VAL A 135 2.75 -0.16 8.33
CA VAL A 135 3.33 0.56 7.20
C VAL A 135 2.49 0.29 5.97
N GLN A 136 2.10 1.35 5.27
CA GLN A 136 1.35 1.18 4.03
C GLN A 136 1.97 1.97 2.88
N ALA A 137 2.63 1.21 2.00
CA ALA A 137 3.10 1.68 0.70
C ALA A 137 1.99 1.60 -0.35
N VAL A 138 2.25 2.19 -1.51
CA VAL A 138 1.25 2.38 -2.56
C VAL A 138 1.28 1.22 -3.56
N TYR A 139 0.12 0.67 -3.87
CA TYR A 139 -0.06 -0.17 -5.05
C TYR A 139 0.17 0.61 -6.32
N ILE A 140 0.52 -0.11 -7.37
CA ILE A 140 0.59 0.46 -8.71
C ILE A 140 -0.39 -0.26 -9.63
N SER A 141 -0.86 0.48 -10.62
CA SER A 141 -1.53 -0.07 -11.80
C SER A 141 -0.57 -0.04 -12.99
N GLY A 142 -0.77 -0.94 -13.96
CA GLY A 142 0.10 -1.06 -15.13
C GLY A 142 1.31 -1.97 -14.90
N ASN A 143 2.11 -2.15 -15.96
CA ASN A 143 3.25 -3.06 -15.94
C ASN A 143 4.54 -2.30 -15.63
N ILE A 144 5.11 -2.52 -14.44
CA ILE A 144 6.44 -2.05 -14.04
C ILE A 144 7.53 -3.12 -14.20
N ARG A 145 7.15 -4.38 -14.43
CA ARG A 145 8.08 -5.50 -14.54
C ARG A 145 8.92 -5.36 -15.80
N ASP A 146 8.30 -5.10 -16.95
CA ASP A 146 8.98 -4.97 -18.23
C ASP A 146 10.00 -3.82 -18.25
N PRO A 147 9.68 -2.57 -17.83
CA PRO A 147 10.69 -1.52 -17.79
C PRO A 147 11.81 -1.86 -16.81
N PHE A 148 11.50 -2.51 -15.69
CA PHE A 148 12.51 -2.96 -14.74
C PHE A 148 13.42 -4.04 -15.33
N GLU A 149 12.90 -5.04 -16.04
CA GLU A 149 13.71 -6.06 -16.71
C GLU A 149 14.63 -5.46 -17.77
N GLN A 150 14.12 -4.55 -18.60
CA GLN A 150 14.93 -3.84 -19.59
C GLN A 150 16.04 -3.03 -18.90
N TYR A 151 15.71 -2.25 -17.88
CA TYR A 151 16.68 -1.50 -17.10
C TYR A 151 17.76 -2.40 -16.48
N MET A 152 17.40 -3.57 -15.96
CA MET A 152 18.37 -4.48 -15.35
C MET A 152 19.30 -5.18 -16.35
N GLN A 153 18.99 -5.15 -17.66
CA GLN A 153 19.89 -5.64 -18.71
C GLN A 153 21.00 -4.64 -19.03
N ASP A 154 20.67 -3.34 -19.07
CA ASP A 154 21.62 -2.28 -19.42
C ASP A 154 21.27 -0.96 -18.71
N PRO A 155 21.55 -0.83 -17.40
CA PRO A 155 21.19 0.36 -16.64
C PRO A 155 21.72 1.67 -17.24
N ALA A 156 22.92 1.63 -17.81
CA ALA A 156 23.61 2.81 -18.34
C ALA A 156 22.91 3.41 -19.58
N ASN A 157 22.30 2.56 -20.41
CA ASN A 157 21.56 3.01 -21.59
C ASN A 157 20.05 3.13 -21.36
N GLU A 158 19.50 2.52 -20.30
CA GLU A 158 18.06 2.46 -20.04
C GLU A 158 17.56 3.50 -19.03
N TYR A 159 18.43 4.08 -18.18
CA TYR A 159 18.00 4.94 -17.07
C TYR A 159 17.16 6.16 -17.51
N ASN A 160 17.46 6.74 -18.67
CA ASN A 160 16.75 7.90 -19.21
C ASN A 160 15.73 7.53 -20.30
N LYS A 161 15.57 6.24 -20.61
CA LYS A 161 14.61 5.81 -21.63
C LYS A 161 13.18 6.04 -21.17
N ILE A 162 12.40 6.51 -22.12
CA ILE A 162 11.00 6.82 -21.90
C ILE A 162 10.19 5.56 -22.17
N TRP A 163 9.33 5.20 -21.23
CA TRP A 163 8.49 4.01 -21.39
C TRP A 163 7.43 4.25 -22.47
N SER A 164 7.46 3.45 -23.53
CA SER A 164 6.53 3.56 -24.67
C SER A 164 5.14 3.00 -24.35
N GLY A 165 5.06 2.06 -23.39
CA GLY A 165 3.82 1.42 -22.96
C GLY A 165 2.93 2.30 -22.07
N LYS A 166 1.92 1.67 -21.45
CA LYS A 166 1.10 2.32 -20.43
C LYS A 166 1.98 2.57 -19.19
N ILE A 167 2.26 3.85 -18.92
CA ILE A 167 3.06 4.28 -17.76
C ILE A 167 2.39 3.78 -16.48
N PRO A 168 3.09 3.00 -15.64
CA PRO A 168 2.59 2.60 -14.33
C PRO A 168 2.29 3.79 -13.45
N ARG A 169 1.23 3.70 -12.65
CA ARG A 169 0.81 4.81 -11.78
C ARG A 169 0.40 4.31 -10.40
N PRO A 170 0.62 5.11 -9.35
CA PRO A 170 0.09 4.83 -8.03
C PRO A 170 -1.43 4.65 -8.08
N ASP A 171 -1.93 3.55 -7.51
CA ASP A 171 -3.34 3.30 -7.27
C ASP A 171 -3.64 3.58 -5.79
N TYR A 172 -3.68 4.87 -5.45
CA TYR A 172 -3.95 5.35 -4.10
C TYR A 172 -5.31 4.85 -3.59
N LEU A 173 -6.32 4.81 -4.45
CA LEU A 173 -7.68 4.40 -4.09
C LEU A 173 -7.73 2.92 -3.67
N SER A 174 -7.15 2.01 -4.47
CA SER A 174 -7.04 0.60 -4.08
C SER A 174 -6.15 0.44 -2.84
N SER A 175 -5.08 1.23 -2.71
CA SER A 175 -4.19 1.19 -1.54
C SER A 175 -4.90 1.54 -0.24
N SER A 176 -5.81 2.52 -0.29
CA SER A 176 -6.68 2.86 0.84
C SER A 176 -7.72 1.76 1.08
N ARG A 177 -8.56 1.46 0.08
CA ARG A 177 -9.76 0.61 0.27
C ARG A 177 -9.46 -0.87 0.47
N LYS A 178 -8.43 -1.41 -0.18
CA LYS A 178 -8.14 -2.87 -0.19
C LYS A 178 -7.03 -3.27 0.77
N ARG A 179 -6.35 -2.31 1.40
CA ARG A 179 -5.27 -2.59 2.36
C ARG A 179 -5.38 -1.75 3.62
N LEU A 180 -5.24 -0.42 3.52
CA LEU A 180 -5.25 0.42 4.73
C LEU A 180 -6.52 0.22 5.57
N ALA A 181 -7.69 0.35 4.95
CA ALA A 181 -8.97 0.22 5.65
C ALA A 181 -9.17 -1.17 6.31
N PRO A 182 -8.94 -2.32 5.60
CA PRO A 182 -8.94 -3.62 6.25
C PRO A 182 -7.97 -3.76 7.41
N GLN A 183 -6.73 -3.27 7.28
CA GLN A 183 -5.74 -3.38 8.36
C GLN A 183 -6.19 -2.61 9.61
N LEU A 184 -6.72 -1.39 9.45
CA LEU A 184 -7.28 -0.62 10.54
C LEU A 184 -8.48 -1.33 11.18
N LEU A 185 -9.40 -1.85 10.37
CA LEU A 185 -10.60 -2.52 10.86
C LEU A 185 -10.28 -3.76 11.70
N PHE A 186 -9.45 -4.67 11.16
CA PHE A 186 -9.20 -5.96 11.81
C PHE A 186 -8.15 -5.86 12.93
N LYS A 187 -6.97 -5.30 12.63
CA LYS A 187 -5.89 -5.23 13.62
C LYS A 187 -6.09 -4.06 14.57
N GLY A 188 -6.43 -2.90 14.03
CA GLY A 188 -6.67 -1.70 14.81
C GLY A 188 -7.82 -1.87 15.79
N GLY A 189 -8.91 -2.54 15.41
CA GLY A 189 -10.02 -2.84 16.32
C GLY A 189 -9.62 -3.68 17.53
N ILE A 190 -8.74 -4.66 17.35
CA ILE A 190 -8.18 -5.47 18.45
C ILE A 190 -7.30 -4.60 19.37
N LEU A 191 -6.40 -3.81 18.78
CA LEU A 191 -5.49 -2.93 19.53
C LEU A 191 -6.24 -1.86 20.32
N GLN A 192 -7.28 -1.28 19.73
CA GLN A 192 -8.16 -0.31 20.38
C GLN A 192 -8.92 -0.94 21.55
N SER A 193 -9.41 -2.19 21.40
CA SER A 193 -10.04 -2.94 22.49
C SER A 193 -9.07 -3.18 23.66
N TRP A 194 -7.77 -3.30 23.38
CA TRP A 194 -6.71 -3.40 24.39
C TRP A 194 -6.22 -2.04 24.90
N LYS A 195 -6.80 -0.94 24.42
CA LYS A 195 -6.39 0.45 24.71
C LYS A 195 -4.92 0.70 24.39
N ARG A 196 -4.46 0.15 23.26
CA ARG A 196 -3.10 0.30 22.77
C ARG A 196 -3.05 1.30 21.63
N LYS A 197 -2.10 2.23 21.74
CA LYS A 197 -1.82 3.22 20.70
C LYS A 197 -1.23 2.54 19.47
N MET A 198 -1.55 3.09 18.31
CA MET A 198 -1.00 2.65 17.04
C MET A 198 -0.42 3.80 16.23
N VAL A 199 0.50 3.46 15.35
CA VAL A 199 1.08 4.34 14.35
C VAL A 199 0.78 3.77 12.98
N VAL A 200 0.47 4.65 12.04
CA VAL A 200 0.41 4.32 10.61
C VAL A 200 1.47 5.16 9.88
N ALA A 201 2.47 4.51 9.31
CA ALA A 201 3.50 5.17 8.50
C ALA A 201 3.10 5.17 7.02
N LEU A 202 2.99 6.37 6.44
CA LEU A 202 2.51 6.58 5.07
C LEU A 202 3.40 7.55 4.30
N HIS A 203 3.34 7.45 2.98
CA HIS A 203 3.84 8.51 2.11
C HIS A 203 2.88 9.72 2.16
N GLN A 204 3.43 10.93 2.19
CA GLN A 204 2.66 12.19 2.24
C GLN A 204 1.62 12.26 1.12
N SER A 205 2.02 11.93 -0.12
CA SER A 205 1.11 11.94 -1.27
C SER A 205 -0.05 10.95 -1.12
N PHE A 206 0.18 9.79 -0.50
CA PHE A 206 -0.89 8.83 -0.26
C PHE A 206 -1.86 9.33 0.80
N TYR A 207 -1.36 9.88 1.92
CA TYR A 207 -2.22 10.46 2.95
C TYR A 207 -3.10 11.59 2.40
N SER A 208 -2.55 12.44 1.53
CA SER A 208 -3.32 13.52 0.88
C SER A 208 -4.46 13.04 -0.02
N THR A 209 -4.54 11.75 -0.35
CA THR A 209 -5.69 11.16 -1.07
C THR A 209 -6.77 10.62 -0.15
N LEU A 210 -6.51 10.51 1.15
CA LEU A 210 -7.50 10.07 2.12
C LEU A 210 -8.55 11.17 2.35
N PRO A 211 -9.78 10.80 2.72
CA PRO A 211 -10.75 11.79 3.18
C PRO A 211 -10.18 12.56 4.38
N PRO A 212 -10.54 13.84 4.57
CA PRO A 212 -10.07 14.62 5.71
C PRO A 212 -10.38 13.92 7.03
N LEU A 213 -9.32 13.63 7.81
CA LEU A 213 -9.44 13.01 9.11
C LEU A 213 -9.58 14.10 10.19
N THR A 214 -10.38 13.83 11.21
CA THR A 214 -10.52 14.74 12.36
C THR A 214 -9.28 14.63 13.24
N GLU A 215 -8.42 15.64 13.19
CA GLU A 215 -7.22 15.72 14.01
C GLU A 215 -7.58 16.08 15.47
N VAL A 216 -6.80 15.56 16.43
CA VAL A 216 -6.80 16.03 17.83
C VAL A 216 -5.53 16.85 18.10
N GLU A 217 -5.62 17.80 19.02
CA GLU A 217 -4.51 18.74 19.29
C GLU A 217 -3.35 18.10 20.06
N SER A 218 -3.66 17.17 20.98
CA SER A 218 -2.70 16.54 21.88
C SER A 218 -2.41 15.08 21.49
N PRO A 219 -1.13 14.66 21.47
CA PRO A 219 -0.74 13.25 21.31
C PRO A 219 -1.31 12.32 22.40
N GLU A 220 -1.60 12.84 23.59
CA GLU A 220 -2.16 12.09 24.71
C GLU A 220 -3.61 11.67 24.44
N GLU A 221 -4.37 12.51 23.74
CA GLU A 221 -5.76 12.21 23.33
C GLU A 221 -5.84 11.28 22.11
N ALA A 222 -4.72 11.05 21.43
CA ALA A 222 -4.67 10.31 20.20
C ALA A 222 -4.51 8.81 20.43
N GLU A 223 -5.24 8.03 19.63
CA GLU A 223 -5.12 6.57 19.57
C GLU A 223 -4.30 6.14 18.35
N ILE A 224 -4.31 6.98 17.31
CA ILE A 224 -3.50 6.81 16.10
C ILE A 224 -2.61 8.03 15.91
N ALA A 225 -1.32 7.79 15.66
CA ALA A 225 -0.42 8.76 15.04
C ALA A 225 -0.11 8.36 13.60
N TRP A 226 -0.44 9.22 12.66
CA TRP A 226 -0.09 9.08 11.25
C TRP A 226 1.25 9.75 11.01
N LEU A 227 2.29 8.95 10.84
CA LEU A 227 3.62 9.45 10.52
C LEU A 227 3.75 9.57 9.00
N LEU A 228 3.80 10.81 8.53
CA LEU A 228 3.86 11.11 7.10
C LEU A 228 5.33 11.31 6.71
N TYR A 229 5.72 10.65 5.63
CA TYR A 229 7.07 10.72 5.10
C TYR A 229 7.06 11.10 3.62
N ASP A 230 8.16 11.70 3.18
CA ASP A 230 8.47 11.91 1.77
C ASP A 230 9.94 11.52 1.52
N LEU A 231 10.37 11.63 0.26
CA LEU A 231 11.73 11.37 -0.16
C LEU A 231 12.47 12.68 -0.44
N SER A 232 13.48 12.99 0.39
CA SER A 232 14.40 14.08 0.12
C SER A 232 15.58 13.58 -0.72
N PHE A 233 15.88 14.28 -1.81
CA PHE A 233 17.02 13.92 -2.66
C PHE A 233 18.32 14.51 -2.10
N ASP A 234 19.31 13.65 -1.89
CA ASP A 234 20.69 14.01 -1.59
C ASP A 234 21.50 13.98 -2.88
N GLU A 235 21.85 15.17 -3.39
CA GLU A 235 22.64 15.33 -4.61
C GLU A 235 24.06 14.78 -4.47
N THR A 236 24.65 14.84 -3.26
CA THR A 236 26.03 14.42 -3.02
C THR A 236 26.18 12.90 -3.11
N GLN A 237 25.20 12.18 -2.59
CA GLN A 237 25.15 10.73 -2.64
C GLN A 237 24.36 10.19 -3.83
N ASN A 238 23.68 11.08 -4.58
CA ASN A 238 22.68 10.76 -5.59
C ASN A 238 21.69 9.71 -5.06
N LYS A 239 21.04 9.99 -3.92
CA LYS A 239 20.17 9.04 -3.22
C LYS A 239 18.97 9.75 -2.62
N TYR A 240 17.84 9.06 -2.56
CA TYR A 240 16.69 9.53 -1.80
C TYR A 240 16.77 9.08 -0.34
N ASN A 241 16.59 10.00 0.59
CA ASN A 241 16.46 9.72 2.02
C ASN A 241 15.01 9.86 2.46
N LEU A 242 14.55 8.93 3.29
CA LEU A 242 13.23 9.03 3.93
C LEU A 242 13.26 10.20 4.93
N ALA A 243 12.32 11.13 4.80
CA ALA A 243 12.21 12.29 5.68
C ALA A 243 10.79 12.41 6.21
N LYS A 244 10.63 12.53 7.54
CA LYS A 244 9.31 12.77 8.15
C LYS A 244 8.87 14.19 7.82
N THR A 245 7.67 14.33 7.25
CA THR A 245 7.09 15.62 6.87
C THR A 245 6.17 16.17 7.96
N LYS A 246 5.29 15.33 8.50
CA LYS A 246 4.27 15.71 9.50
C LYS A 246 3.88 14.48 10.33
N THR A 247 3.49 14.73 11.57
CA THR A 247 2.67 13.78 12.34
C THR A 247 1.25 14.30 12.44
N VAL A 248 0.26 13.46 12.16
CA VAL A 248 -1.16 13.76 12.39
C VAL A 248 -1.68 12.86 13.50
N TYR A 249 -2.44 13.42 14.43
CA TYR A 249 -2.99 12.69 15.56
C TYR A 249 -4.51 12.55 15.42
N THR A 250 -5.05 11.35 15.58
CA THR A 250 -6.50 11.12 15.47
C THR A 250 -6.99 10.14 16.54
N ARG A 251 -8.30 10.18 16.82
CA ARG A 251 -9.00 9.08 17.47
C ARG A 251 -9.24 7.94 16.47
N PHE A 252 -9.29 6.70 16.96
CA PHE A 252 -9.40 5.50 16.15
C PHE A 252 -10.73 5.45 15.40
N ASP A 253 -11.85 5.52 16.12
CA ASP A 253 -13.19 5.40 15.53
C ASP A 253 -13.46 6.52 14.51
N SER A 254 -13.04 7.75 14.82
CA SER A 254 -13.21 8.90 13.92
C SER A 254 -12.46 8.72 12.60
N ALA A 255 -11.22 8.23 12.65
CA ALA A 255 -10.44 7.99 11.45
C ALA A 255 -10.96 6.79 10.64
N LEU A 256 -11.31 5.69 11.32
CA LEU A 256 -11.84 4.49 10.68
C LEU A 256 -13.16 4.79 9.96
N ASP A 257 -14.05 5.55 10.60
CA ASP A 257 -15.35 5.93 10.04
C ASP A 257 -15.18 6.72 8.73
N ARG A 258 -14.30 7.72 8.74
CA ARG A 258 -13.98 8.53 7.57
C ARG A 258 -13.38 7.72 6.43
N ILE A 259 -12.46 6.80 6.73
CA ILE A 259 -11.75 6.01 5.71
C ILE A 259 -12.65 4.95 5.10
N THR A 260 -13.58 4.38 5.88
CA THR A 260 -14.41 3.25 5.43
C THR A 260 -15.72 3.69 4.79
N LYS A 261 -16.25 4.88 5.12
CA LYS A 261 -17.49 5.40 4.53
C LYS A 261 -17.23 6.17 3.24
N PRO A 262 -17.74 5.71 2.08
CA PRO A 262 -17.63 6.47 0.84
C PRO A 262 -18.50 7.72 0.89
N GLU A 263 -18.01 8.81 0.27
CA GLU A 263 -18.85 9.98 0.01
C GLU A 263 -19.89 9.62 -1.07
N VAL A 264 -21.15 9.86 -0.75
CA VAL A 264 -22.28 9.49 -1.61
C VAL A 264 -22.43 10.55 -2.70
N GLY A 265 -22.30 10.12 -3.96
CA GLY A 265 -22.61 10.96 -5.12
C GLY A 265 -24.12 11.01 -5.42
N GLU A 266 -24.51 11.88 -6.34
CA GLU A 266 -25.90 12.00 -6.77
C GLU A 266 -26.37 10.72 -7.49
N VAL A 267 -27.49 10.15 -7.01
CA VAL A 267 -28.07 8.92 -7.58
C VAL A 267 -28.47 9.09 -9.04
N SER A 268 -28.85 10.31 -9.46
CA SER A 268 -29.24 10.63 -10.84
C SER A 268 -28.13 10.29 -11.84
N LYS A 269 -26.86 10.58 -11.52
CA LYS A 269 -25.72 10.23 -12.37
C LYS A 269 -25.59 8.73 -12.57
N PHE A 270 -25.90 7.94 -11.55
CA PHE A 270 -25.91 6.49 -11.68
C PHE A 270 -27.09 6.01 -12.52
N VAL A 271 -28.27 6.59 -12.31
CA VAL A 271 -29.47 6.30 -13.13
C VAL A 271 -29.21 6.62 -14.61
N ASP A 272 -28.55 7.72 -14.94
CA ASP A 272 -28.20 8.07 -16.33
C ASP A 272 -27.28 7.01 -16.98
N ILE A 273 -26.36 6.43 -16.21
CA ILE A 273 -25.50 5.33 -16.67
C ILE A 273 -26.34 4.08 -16.93
N LEU A 274 -27.30 3.78 -16.05
CA LEU A 274 -28.22 2.65 -16.23
C LEU A 274 -29.08 2.84 -17.47
N GLN A 275 -29.65 4.03 -17.68
CA GLN A 275 -30.47 4.33 -18.85
C GLN A 275 -29.68 4.19 -20.14
N LYS A 276 -28.46 4.74 -20.20
CA LYS A 276 -27.58 4.58 -21.37
C LYS A 276 -27.27 3.11 -21.67
N LYS A 277 -27.06 2.28 -20.65
CA LYS A 277 -26.85 0.83 -20.82
C LYS A 277 -28.11 0.14 -21.29
N LEU A 278 -29.26 0.52 -20.76
CA LEU A 278 -30.57 -0.01 -21.14
C LEU A 278 -30.86 0.29 -22.61
N ASP A 279 -30.70 1.54 -23.03
CA ASP A 279 -30.95 2.00 -24.41
C ASP A 279 -29.99 1.35 -25.43
N ALA A 280 -28.76 1.07 -25.03
CA ALA A 280 -27.76 0.39 -25.87
C ALA A 280 -27.99 -1.13 -25.99
N THR A 281 -28.89 -1.70 -25.17
CA THR A 281 -29.21 -3.12 -25.18
C THR A 281 -30.47 -3.36 -26.01
N LYS A 282 -30.43 -4.28 -26.99
CA LYS A 282 -31.65 -4.78 -27.62
C LYS A 282 -32.37 -5.67 -26.61
N LEU A 283 -33.37 -5.14 -25.93
CA LEU A 283 -34.09 -5.86 -24.88
C LEU A 283 -35.16 -6.76 -25.51
N THR A 284 -35.10 -8.05 -25.17
CA THR A 284 -36.27 -8.91 -25.06
C THR A 284 -36.53 -9.16 -23.58
N ALA A 285 -37.79 -9.32 -23.17
CA ALA A 285 -38.10 -9.66 -21.79
C ALA A 285 -37.33 -10.94 -21.39
N PRO A 286 -36.70 -11.00 -20.20
CA PRO A 286 -36.03 -12.21 -19.75
C PRO A 286 -37.09 -13.31 -19.57
N VAL A 287 -37.07 -14.30 -20.46
CA VAL A 287 -37.88 -15.52 -20.31
C VAL A 287 -37.14 -16.41 -19.32
N ALA A 288 -37.76 -16.69 -18.18
CA ALA A 288 -37.24 -17.69 -17.26
C ALA A 288 -37.25 -19.07 -17.96
N PRO A 289 -36.18 -19.89 -17.84
CA PRO A 289 -36.25 -21.25 -18.35
C PRO A 289 -37.35 -22.00 -17.59
N VAL A 290 -38.37 -22.44 -18.33
CA VAL A 290 -39.35 -23.39 -17.82
C VAL A 290 -38.61 -24.71 -17.67
N LEU A 291 -38.45 -25.19 -16.44
CA LEU A 291 -38.06 -26.58 -16.20
C LEU A 291 -39.23 -27.42 -16.73
N ILE A 292 -39.01 -28.08 -17.86
CA ILE A 292 -39.92 -29.09 -18.36
C ILE A 292 -39.54 -30.35 -17.58
N ASP A 293 -40.42 -30.80 -16.69
CA ASP A 293 -40.26 -32.10 -16.04
C ASP A 293 -40.39 -33.18 -17.13
N GLU A 294 -39.32 -33.94 -17.36
CA GLU A 294 -39.29 -35.11 -18.23
C GLU A 294 -40.01 -36.28 -17.56
N GLU A 295 -41.33 -36.21 -17.41
CA GLU A 295 -42.17 -37.38 -17.12
C GLU A 295 -43.45 -37.29 -17.95
N GLU A 296 -43.40 -37.89 -19.15
CA GLU A 296 -44.46 -38.66 -19.83
C GLU A 296 -44.13 -38.77 -21.33
N VAL A 297 -43.27 -39.72 -21.67
CA VAL A 297 -43.30 -40.37 -22.99
C VAL A 297 -43.79 -41.78 -22.75
N GLU A 298 -45.11 -41.92 -22.57
CA GLU A 298 -45.75 -43.21 -22.78
C GLU A 298 -45.88 -43.46 -24.28
N LEU A 299 -45.40 -44.65 -24.64
CA LEU A 299 -45.38 -45.24 -25.97
C LEU A 299 -46.78 -45.30 -26.56
N ASN A 300 -46.91 -44.97 -27.85
CA ASN A 300 -47.81 -45.68 -28.76
C ASN A 300 -47.22 -45.59 -30.17
N ASP A 301 -46.44 -46.61 -30.51
CA ASP A 301 -46.22 -47.05 -31.88
C ASP A 301 -47.55 -47.63 -32.40
N GLU A 302 -48.18 -46.96 -33.36
CA GLU A 302 -49.09 -47.63 -34.29
C GLU A 302 -49.20 -46.81 -35.59
N GLU A 303 -48.94 -47.51 -36.70
CA GLU A 303 -49.41 -47.20 -38.07
C GLU A 303 -48.73 -46.01 -38.81
N LEU A 304 -48.23 -46.11 -40.04
CA LEU A 304 -48.54 -46.97 -41.18
C LEU A 304 -47.43 -46.86 -42.24
N SER A 305 -47.21 -47.97 -42.94
CA SER A 305 -46.80 -48.16 -44.35
C SER A 305 -46.11 -47.03 -45.10
#